data_AF-A0A7C9DA89-F1
#
_entry.id   AF-A0A7C9DA89-F1
#
_cell.length_a   1.000
_cell.length_b   1.000
_cell.length_c   1.000
_cell.angle_alpha   90.00
_cell.angle_beta   90.00
_cell.angle_gamma   90.00
#
_symmetry.space_group_name_H-M   'P 1'
#
loop_
_entity.id
_entity.type
_entity.pdbx_description
1 polymer ?
#
loop_
_entity_poly.entity_id
_entity_poly.type
_entity_poly.pdbx_seq_one_letter_code
_entity_poly.pdbx_strand_id
1 'polypeptide(L)'
;SSSIYFWHDHWCQEGIMRDLFPLLFVLAEDKDATIADYYLRGSGAVVWTPIFIRDAFVDDTSLPAFLNLLNGVSPVDSPDGVIWNLNSRGAFTVKSYYLKLLS
;
A
#
# COMPACT_ATOMS: atom_id res chain seq x y z
N SER A 1 8.07 -12.67 2.65
CA SER A 1 7.66 -11.36 2.12
C SER A 1 7.46 -10.44 3.32
N SER A 2 8.49 -9.70 3.75
CA SER A 2 8.45 -9.05 5.08
C SER A 2 9.18 -7.70 5.17
N SER A 3 9.19 -6.91 4.09
CA SER A 3 9.96 -5.64 4.09
C SER A 3 9.23 -4.44 3.46
N ILE A 4 7.93 -4.56 3.17
CA ILE A 4 7.15 -3.45 2.60
C ILE A 4 6.24 -2.90 3.69
N TYR A 5 6.51 -1.67 4.10
CA TYR A 5 5.74 -0.94 5.11
C TYR A 5 4.45 -0.39 4.51
N PHE A 6 3.32 -0.74 5.13
CA PHE A 6 1.99 -0.41 4.64
C PHE A 6 1.77 1.11 4.56
N TRP A 7 2.25 1.87 5.54
CA TRP A 7 2.03 3.32 5.59
C TRP A 7 3.10 4.15 4.88
N HIS A 8 4.27 3.58 4.63
CA HIS A 8 5.46 4.33 4.23
C HIS A 8 5.91 4.05 2.80
N ASP A 9 5.70 2.82 2.31
CA ASP A 9 6.19 2.43 1.00
C ASP A 9 5.13 2.61 -0.10
N HIS A 10 5.60 2.77 -1.33
CA HIS A 10 4.76 2.91 -2.51
C HIS A 10 4.38 1.54 -3.09
N TRP A 11 3.51 0.82 -2.39
CA TRP A 11 3.03 -0.50 -2.79
C TRP A 11 1.66 -0.49 -3.49
N CYS A 12 0.96 0.64 -3.42
CA CYS A 12 -0.29 0.92 -4.12
C CYS A 12 0.01 1.86 -5.30
N GLN A 13 -0.71 1.75 -6.43
CA GLN A 13 -0.46 2.64 -7.59
C GLN A 13 -0.92 4.07 -7.32
N GLU A 14 -1.90 4.21 -6.44
CA GLU A 14 -2.58 5.41 -6.03
C GLU A 14 -1.66 6.31 -5.17
N GLY A 15 -0.60 5.76 -4.59
CA GLY A 15 0.39 6.50 -3.81
C GLY A 15 0.73 5.85 -2.46
N ILE A 16 1.34 6.65 -1.59
CA ILE A 16 1.71 6.26 -0.23
C ILE A 16 0.49 6.46 0.69
N MET A 17 0.13 5.42 1.45
CA MET A 17 -1.12 5.42 2.24
C MET A 17 -1.18 6.52 3.30
N ARG A 18 -0.05 6.87 3.94
CA ARG A 18 0.00 8.00 4.88
C ARG A 18 -0.32 9.34 4.22
N ASP A 19 0.07 9.51 2.97
CA ASP A 19 -0.11 10.78 2.26
C ASP A 19 -1.54 10.89 1.71
N LEU A 20 -2.12 9.76 1.28
CA LEU A 20 -3.51 9.67 0.84
C LEU A 20 -4.52 9.76 2.00
N PHE A 21 -4.18 9.16 3.14
CA PHE A 21 -5.06 9.08 4.31
C PHE A 21 -4.33 9.49 5.61
N PRO A 22 -3.92 10.77 5.73
CA PRO A 22 -3.11 11.23 6.87
C PRO A 22 -3.82 11.08 8.21
N LEU A 23 -5.15 11.25 8.24
CA LEU A 23 -5.95 11.06 9.45
C LEU A 23 -5.95 9.61 9.91
N LEU A 24 -6.16 8.66 8.99
CA LEU A 24 -6.09 7.23 9.28
C LEU A 24 -4.70 6.80 9.72
N PHE A 25 -3.64 7.38 9.14
CA PHE A 25 -2.28 7.13 9.58
C PHE A 25 -2.04 7.57 11.04
N VAL A 26 -2.52 8.76 11.43
CA VAL A 26 -2.41 9.22 12.83
C VAL A 26 -3.09 8.22 13.77
N LEU A 27 -4.24 7.72 13.36
CA LEU A 27 -5.06 6.75 14.10
C LEU A 27 -4.54 5.32 14.02
N ALA A 28 -3.59 4.99 13.15
CA ALA A 28 -3.04 3.65 13.03
C ALA A 28 -2.35 3.23 14.34
N GLU A 29 -2.71 2.05 14.84
CA GLU A 29 -2.10 1.46 16.04
C GLU A 29 -0.61 1.18 15.83
N ASP A 30 -0.30 0.59 14.68
CA ASP A 30 1.06 0.35 14.23
C ASP A 30 1.31 1.10 12.92
N LYS A 31 2.14 2.14 12.99
CA LYS A 31 2.53 2.97 11.84
C LYS A 31 3.63 2.32 11.01
N ASP A 32 4.36 1.39 11.60
CA ASP A 32 5.43 0.62 10.97
C ASP A 32 4.97 -0.80 10.58
N ALA A 33 3.65 -1.05 10.59
CA ALA A 33 3.08 -2.29 10.12
C ALA A 33 3.46 -2.56 8.66
N THR A 34 3.79 -3.81 8.37
CA THR A 34 4.02 -4.27 7.00
C THR A 34 2.72 -4.69 6.33
N ILE A 35 2.73 -4.81 5.00
CA ILE A 35 1.58 -5.39 4.28
C ILE A 35 1.22 -6.78 4.83
N ALA A 36 2.23 -7.58 5.20
CA ALA A 36 2.02 -8.93 5.73
C ALA A 36 1.30 -8.93 7.10
N ASP A 37 1.42 -7.85 7.88
CA ASP A 37 0.74 -7.72 9.18
C ASP A 37 -0.75 -7.38 9.02
N TYR A 38 -1.14 -6.73 7.93
CA TYR A 38 -2.53 -6.38 7.62
C TYR A 38 -3.20 -7.29 6.58
N TYR A 39 -2.46 -8.28 6.09
CA TYR A 39 -2.88 -9.17 5.02
C TYR A 39 -3.15 -10.59 5.55
N LEU A 40 -4.40 -11.03 5.49
CA LEU A 40 -4.77 -12.42 5.73
C LEU A 40 -5.32 -13.04 4.45
N ARG A 41 -4.63 -14.07 3.93
CA ARG A 41 -5.11 -14.86 2.80
C ARG A 41 -6.03 -15.97 3.30
N GLY A 42 -7.35 -15.72 3.22
CA GLY A 42 -8.37 -16.74 3.43
C GLY A 42 -8.60 -17.59 2.16
N SER A 43 -9.48 -18.58 2.26
CA SER A 43 -9.88 -19.53 1.19
C SER A 43 -10.55 -18.86 -0.02
N GLY A 44 -9.80 -18.06 -0.77
CA GLY A 44 -10.23 -17.40 -2.01
C GLY A 44 -10.46 -15.89 -1.93
N ALA A 45 -10.34 -15.27 -0.75
CA ALA A 45 -10.53 -13.82 -0.58
C ALA A 45 -9.36 -13.17 0.17
N VAL A 46 -8.93 -12.01 -0.31
CA VAL A 46 -8.01 -11.11 0.39
C VAL A 46 -8.82 -10.33 1.41
N VAL A 47 -8.43 -10.41 2.68
CA VAL A 47 -9.05 -9.61 3.75
C VAL A 47 -7.99 -8.70 4.33
N TRP A 48 -8.24 -7.40 4.25
CA TRP A 48 -7.43 -6.37 4.87
C TRP A 48 -7.89 -6.14 6.32
N THR A 49 -6.95 -6.15 7.27
CA THR A 49 -7.24 -5.93 8.69
C THR A 49 -6.34 -4.86 9.33
N PRO A 50 -6.34 -3.60 8.83
CA PRO A 50 -5.63 -2.51 9.50
C PRO A 50 -6.29 -2.17 10.84
N ILE A 51 -5.47 -2.00 11.88
CA ILE A 51 -5.94 -1.72 13.23
C ILE A 51 -5.72 -0.25 13.56
N PHE A 52 -6.79 0.41 14.01
CA PHE A 52 -6.79 1.81 14.40
C PHE A 52 -7.10 1.96 15.88
N ILE A 53 -6.37 2.84 16.56
CA ILE A 53 -6.65 3.26 17.93
C ILE A 53 -7.98 3.99 17.91
N ARG A 54 -9.01 3.37 18.50
CA ARG A 54 -10.35 3.97 18.60
C ARG A 54 -10.33 5.16 19.54
N ASP A 55 -10.25 6.35 18.95
CA ASP A 55 -11.07 7.48 19.35
C ASP A 55 -11.86 7.90 18.10
N ALA A 56 -13.13 8.28 18.27
CA ALA A 56 -14.16 8.41 17.24
C ALA A 56 -13.91 9.54 16.19
N PHE A 57 -12.79 9.48 15.47
CA PHE A 57 -12.27 10.52 14.58
C PHE A 57 -12.01 10.05 13.15
N VAL A 58 -12.48 8.87 12.74
CA VAL A 58 -12.50 8.59 11.30
C VAL A 58 -13.72 9.29 10.73
N ASP A 59 -13.48 10.27 9.86
CA ASP A 59 -14.59 10.97 9.20
C ASP A 59 -15.35 9.99 8.27
N ASP A 60 -16.64 10.27 8.08
CA ASP A 60 -17.57 9.41 7.30
C ASP A 60 -17.18 9.26 5.82
N THR A 61 -16.17 9.99 5.34
CA THR A 61 -15.69 9.98 3.95
C THR A 61 -14.32 9.32 3.78
N SER A 62 -13.40 9.43 4.75
CA SER A 62 -12.06 8.83 4.66
C SER A 62 -12.07 7.32 4.86
N LEU A 63 -12.86 6.78 5.80
CA LEU A 63 -12.96 5.33 6.01
C LEU A 63 -13.48 4.61 4.75
N PRO A 64 -14.60 5.03 4.13
CA PRO A 64 -15.12 4.32 2.97
C PRO A 64 -14.21 4.45 1.75
N ALA A 65 -13.59 5.62 1.55
CA ALA A 65 -12.62 5.82 0.47
C ALA A 65 -11.39 4.90 0.64
N PHE A 66 -10.88 4.78 1.87
CA PHE A 66 -9.78 3.89 2.21
C PHE A 66 -10.12 2.41 1.98
N LEU A 67 -11.28 1.95 2.45
CA LEU A 67 -11.71 0.56 2.26
C LEU A 67 -11.95 0.24 0.78
N ASN A 68 -12.52 1.17 0.01
CA ASN A 68 -12.71 0.99 -1.43
C ASN A 68 -11.37 0.86 -2.17
N LEU A 69 -10.38 1.69 -1.82
CA LEU A 69 -9.04 1.59 -2.37
C LEU A 69 -8.40 0.25 -2.02
N LEU A 70 -8.46 -0.18 -0.76
CA LEU A 70 -7.92 -1.47 -0.33
C LEU A 70 -8.57 -2.66 -1.04
N ASN A 71 -9.89 -2.65 -1.21
CA ASN A 71 -10.61 -3.72 -1.93
C ASN A 71 -10.26 -3.76 -3.43
N GLY A 72 -9.84 -2.64 -4.01
CA GLY A 72 -9.32 -2.58 -5.38
C GLY A 72 -7.91 -3.17 -5.52
N VAL A 73 -7.18 -3.32 -4.43
CA VAL A 73 -5.81 -3.83 -4.42
C VAL A 73 -5.80 -5.30 -4.02
N SER A 74 -5.36 -6.14 -4.95
CA SER A 74 -4.97 -7.53 -4.65
C SER A 74 -3.45 -7.58 -4.55
N PRO A 75 -2.88 -7.79 -3.35
CA PRO A 75 -1.45 -7.99 -3.19
C PRO A 75 -1.09 -9.27 -3.95
N VAL A 76 -0.42 -9.11 -5.08
CA VAL A 76 0.14 -10.26 -5.80
C VAL A 76 1.36 -10.70 -4.99
N ASP A 77 1.32 -11.92 -4.46
CA ASP A 77 2.50 -12.65 -3.95
C ASP A 77 3.45 -12.93 -5.13
N SER A 78 4.04 -11.89 -5.72
CA SER A 78 5.24 -12.07 -6.52
C SER A 78 6.43 -11.98 -5.58
N PRO A 79 7.30 -13.00 -5.51
CA PRO A 79 8.59 -12.83 -4.86
C PRO A 79 9.32 -11.70 -5.60
N ASP A 80 9.50 -10.56 -4.92
CA ASP A 80 10.33 -9.43 -5.32
C ASP A 80 10.01 -8.78 -6.68
N GLY A 81 8.72 -8.55 -6.97
CA GLY A 81 8.30 -7.67 -8.05
C GLY A 81 8.22 -6.22 -7.59
N VAL A 82 9.36 -5.53 -7.43
CA VAL A 82 9.37 -4.05 -7.38
C VAL A 82 8.59 -3.58 -8.62
N ILE A 83 7.40 -2.99 -8.45
CA ILE A 83 6.67 -2.43 -9.59
C ILE A 83 7.44 -1.18 -10.00
N TRP A 84 8.25 -1.32 -11.05
CA TRP A 84 9.06 -0.23 -11.59
C TRP A 84 8.15 0.73 -12.35
N ASN A 85 7.77 1.84 -11.71
CA ASN A 85 6.95 2.93 -12.27
C ASN A 85 7.65 3.76 -13.38
N LEU A 86 8.68 3.21 -14.03
CA LEU A 86 9.40 3.85 -15.14
C LEU A 86 9.07 3.25 -16.51
N ASN A 87 8.21 2.21 -16.57
CA ASN A 87 7.58 1.78 -17.81
C ASN A 87 6.19 1.18 -17.55
N SER A 88 5.34 1.18 -18.59
CA SER A 88 3.98 0.65 -18.56
C SER A 88 3.86 -0.88 -18.35
N ARG A 89 4.98 -1.58 -18.12
CA ARG A 89 5.05 -3.02 -17.94
C ARG A 89 5.58 -3.44 -16.57
N GLY A 90 5.90 -2.49 -15.67
CA GLY A 90 6.34 -2.76 -14.30
C GLY A 90 7.68 -3.50 -14.17
N ALA A 91 8.41 -3.73 -15.27
CA ALA A 91 9.66 -4.49 -15.26
C ALA A 91 10.88 -3.56 -15.23
N PHE A 92 11.85 -3.85 -14.37
CA PHE A 92 13.15 -3.17 -14.40
C PHE A 92 13.79 -3.34 -15.77
N THR A 93 14.12 -2.23 -16.42
CA THR A 93 15.04 -2.25 -17.56
C THR A 93 16.15 -1.26 -17.31
N VAL A 94 17.39 -1.67 -17.50
CA VAL A 94 18.58 -0.80 -17.41
C VAL A 94 18.37 0.50 -18.20
N LYS A 95 17.65 0.42 -19.33
CA LYS A 95 17.28 1.54 -20.19
C LYS A 95 16.43 2.62 -19.51
N SER A 96 15.46 2.26 -18.67
CA SER A 96 14.57 3.24 -18.03
C SER A 96 15.25 3.97 -16.85
N TYR A 97 16.21 3.33 -16.19
CA TYR A 97 17.01 3.96 -15.13
C TYR A 97 17.96 5.04 -15.68
N TYR A 98 18.68 4.74 -16.77
CA TYR A 98 19.59 5.72 -17.38
C TYR A 98 18.87 6.95 -17.96
N LEU A 99 17.65 6.79 -18.48
CA LEU A 99 16.88 7.94 -18.97
C LEU A 99 16.48 8.92 -17.87
N LYS A 100 16.25 8.44 -16.64
CA LYS A 100 15.93 9.30 -15.47
C LYS A 100 17.15 10.04 -14.93
N LEU A 101 18.34 9.50 -15.09
CA LEU A 101 19.59 10.15 -14.65
C LEU A 101 20.08 11.23 -15.62
N LEU A 102 19.55 11.26 -16.84
CA LEU A 102 19.94 12.19 -17.91
C LEU A 102 18.90 13.30 -18.16
N SER A 103 17.81 13.35 -17.38
CA SER A 103 16.82 14.43 -17.36
C SER A 103 17.02 15.33 -16.14
#